data_AF-A0A7W0QAX3-F1
#
_entry.id   AF-A0A7W0QAX3-F1
#
_cell.length_a   1.000
_cell.length_b   1.000
_cell.length_c   1.000
_cell.angle_alpha   90.00
_cell.angle_beta   90.00
_cell.angle_gamma   90.00
#
_symmetry.space_group_name_H-M   'P 1'
#
loop_
_entity.id
_entity.type
_entity.pdbx_description
1 polymer ?
#
loop_
_entity_poly.entity_id
_entity_poly.type
_entity_poly.pdbx_seq_one_letter_code
_entity_poly.pdbx_strand_id
1 'polypeptide(L)'
;MAYPPAVDPGLVGTYPAAAKAGGGYVWDDVLEYRVWCYPEQGAEDPHDGSDYFYPFATYSEALEFSRHTSGAEEPLALIRQMEYIDEPEPEQYVHVRQVRIAEWPVELLHRPRRNEKTIPHFLSPDAPANRLDILRGIAK
;
A
#
# COMPACT_ATOMS: atom_id res chain seq x y z
N MET A 1 -10.57 10.75 8.38
CA MET A 1 -9.15 11.09 8.14
C MET A 1 -8.91 11.01 6.64
N ALA A 2 -8.05 11.87 6.09
CA ALA A 2 -7.75 11.86 4.66
C ALA A 2 -6.47 11.05 4.42
N TYR A 3 -6.49 10.16 3.43
CA TYR A 3 -5.28 9.48 2.95
C TYR A 3 -4.44 10.44 2.10
N PRO A 4 -3.11 10.33 2.10
CA PRO A 4 -2.24 11.23 1.32
C PRO A 4 -2.42 11.01 -0.18
N PRO A 5 -2.34 12.05 -1.02
CA PRO A 5 -2.33 11.87 -2.47
C PRO A 5 -1.07 11.15 -2.94
N ALA A 6 -1.07 10.70 -4.19
CA ALA A 6 0.12 10.25 -4.90
C ALA A 6 1.23 11.29 -4.81
N VAL A 7 2.45 10.84 -4.52
CA VAL A 7 3.63 11.70 -4.37
C VAL A 7 3.97 12.45 -5.66
N ASP A 8 3.68 11.84 -6.81
CA ASP A 8 3.84 12.44 -8.13
C ASP A 8 2.65 12.07 -9.02
N PRO A 9 1.65 12.96 -9.16
CA PRO A 9 0.49 12.73 -10.01
C PRO A 9 0.85 12.48 -11.49
N GLY A 10 2.01 12.97 -11.97
CA GLY A 10 2.44 12.78 -13.35
C GLY A 10 2.91 11.35 -13.67
N LEU A 11 3.15 10.53 -12.65
CA LEU A 11 3.55 9.12 -12.80
C LEU A 11 2.40 8.13 -12.57
N VAL A 12 1.21 8.62 -12.20
CA VAL A 12 0.02 7.78 -12.01
C VAL A 12 -0.31 7.07 -13.32
N GLY A 13 -0.47 5.75 -13.25
CA GLY A 13 -0.70 4.85 -14.39
C GLY A 13 0.54 4.40 -15.15
N THR A 14 1.73 4.81 -14.72
CA THR A 14 3.00 4.37 -15.34
C THR A 14 3.63 3.16 -14.64
N TYR A 15 3.14 2.81 -13.44
CA TYR A 15 3.68 1.71 -12.67
C TYR A 15 3.16 0.36 -13.19
N PRO A 16 3.97 -0.72 -13.15
CA PRO A 16 3.53 -2.04 -13.59
C PRO A 16 2.33 -2.54 -12.80
N ALA A 17 1.43 -3.29 -13.46
CA ALA A 17 0.31 -3.95 -12.79
C ALA A 17 0.78 -4.86 -11.65
N ALA A 18 1.81 -5.69 -11.91
CA ALA A 18 2.39 -6.57 -10.92
C ALA A 18 3.13 -5.78 -9.83
N ALA A 19 2.64 -5.87 -8.60
CA ALA A 19 3.27 -5.34 -7.39
C ALA A 19 3.49 -6.45 -6.36
N LYS A 20 4.31 -6.18 -5.34
CA LYS A 20 4.39 -7.09 -4.18
C LYS A 20 3.10 -6.97 -3.37
N ALA A 21 2.63 -8.10 -2.84
CA ALA A 21 1.57 -8.13 -1.84
C ALA A 21 2.16 -8.42 -0.46
N GLY A 22 1.59 -7.81 0.59
CA GLY A 22 1.99 -8.06 1.98
C GLY A 22 3.44 -7.67 2.34
N GLY A 23 3.90 -8.10 3.51
CA GLY A 23 5.33 -8.09 3.88
C GLY A 23 5.98 -6.73 4.05
N GLY A 24 5.25 -5.71 4.50
CA GLY A 24 5.79 -4.39 4.80
C GLY A 24 5.09 -3.83 6.02
N TYR A 25 5.83 -3.49 7.07
CA TYR A 25 5.25 -2.84 8.24
C TYR A 25 5.18 -1.32 8.13
N VAL A 26 5.90 -0.77 7.16
CA VAL A 26 6.15 0.66 6.97
C VAL A 26 5.94 1.06 5.50
N TRP A 27 5.64 2.32 5.25
CA TRP A 27 5.48 2.88 3.92
C TRP A 27 6.19 4.23 3.82
N ASP A 28 6.68 4.57 2.62
CA ASP A 28 7.36 5.85 2.36
C ASP A 28 6.49 6.81 1.57
N ASP A 29 5.93 6.37 0.45
CA ASP A 29 5.11 7.23 -0.42
C ASP A 29 3.92 6.46 -0.95
N VAL A 30 2.79 7.14 -1.16
CA VAL A 30 1.74 6.64 -2.05
C VAL A 30 2.13 6.99 -3.48
N LEU A 31 2.12 6.01 -4.36
CA LEU A 31 2.45 6.16 -5.78
C LEU A 31 1.19 6.39 -6.61
N GLU A 32 0.14 5.61 -6.34
CA GLU A 32 -1.18 5.72 -6.97
C GLU A 32 -2.20 4.92 -6.15
N TYR A 33 -3.48 5.22 -6.34
CA TYR A 33 -4.60 4.40 -5.88
C TYR A 33 -5.11 3.58 -7.05
N ARG A 34 -5.35 2.28 -6.85
CA ARG A 34 -5.77 1.36 -7.90
C ARG A 34 -7.14 0.80 -7.57
N VAL A 35 -8.02 0.87 -8.56
CA VAL A 35 -9.32 0.20 -8.51
C VAL A 35 -9.28 -0.96 -9.50
N TRP A 36 -9.18 -2.17 -8.97
CA TRP A 36 -9.20 -3.39 -9.78
C TRP A 36 -10.61 -3.70 -10.25
N CYS A 37 -10.73 -4.13 -11.50
CA CYS A 37 -11.98 -4.43 -12.19
C CYS A 37 -11.91 -5.84 -12.77
N TYR A 38 -12.97 -6.61 -12.51
CA TYR A 38 -13.05 -8.04 -12.82
C TYR A 38 -14.23 -8.28 -13.78
N PRO A 39 -13.98 -8.58 -15.06
CA PRO A 39 -15.05 -8.89 -16.02
C PRO A 39 -15.97 -10.02 -15.54
N GLU A 40 -15.41 -11.03 -14.87
CA GLU A 40 -16.17 -12.14 -14.28
C GLU A 40 -17.15 -11.71 -13.17
N GLN A 41 -16.93 -10.52 -12.57
CA GLN A 41 -17.81 -9.92 -11.57
C GLN A 41 -18.70 -8.82 -12.16
N GLY A 42 -18.75 -8.70 -13.50
CA GLY A 42 -19.63 -7.76 -14.20
C GLY A 42 -19.01 -6.43 -14.55
N ALA A 43 -17.68 -6.29 -14.49
CA ALA A 43 -16.99 -5.16 -15.11
C ALA A 43 -17.04 -5.26 -16.64
N GLU A 44 -16.79 -4.14 -17.31
CA GLU A 44 -16.57 -4.17 -18.76
C GLU A 44 -15.41 -5.11 -19.10
N ASP A 45 -15.44 -5.70 -20.29
CA ASP A 45 -14.42 -6.65 -20.74
C ASP A 45 -13.60 -6.13 -21.92
N PRO A 46 -12.76 -5.10 -21.72
CA PRO A 46 -11.90 -4.57 -22.78
C PRO A 46 -10.71 -5.48 -23.11
N HIS A 47 -10.45 -6.52 -22.30
CA HIS A 47 -9.24 -7.33 -22.34
C HIS A 47 -9.52 -8.85 -22.38
N ASP A 48 -10.66 -9.25 -22.95
CA ASP A 48 -11.04 -10.65 -23.23
C ASP A 48 -10.88 -11.56 -22.00
N GLY A 49 -11.54 -11.16 -20.91
CA GLY A 49 -11.57 -11.84 -19.62
C GLY A 49 -10.42 -11.51 -18.68
N SER A 50 -9.48 -10.63 -19.07
CA SER A 50 -8.36 -10.28 -18.20
C SER A 50 -8.72 -9.18 -17.19
N ASP A 51 -8.29 -9.35 -15.95
CA ASP A 51 -8.39 -8.32 -14.91
C ASP A 51 -7.55 -7.09 -15.26
N TYR A 52 -8.06 -5.91 -14.88
CA TYR A 52 -7.40 -4.64 -15.13
C TYR A 52 -7.67 -3.67 -13.99
N PHE A 53 -6.99 -2.53 -13.97
CA PHE A 53 -7.23 -1.51 -12.96
C PHE A 53 -7.21 -0.12 -13.55
N TYR A 54 -7.90 0.80 -12.87
CA TYR A 54 -7.77 2.23 -13.11
C TYR A 54 -6.90 2.87 -12.01
N PRO A 55 -5.86 3.62 -12.39
CA PRO A 55 -5.00 4.34 -11.47
C PRO A 55 -5.51 5.76 -11.19
N PHE A 56 -5.43 6.21 -9.95
CA PHE A 56 -5.87 7.52 -9.49
C PHE A 56 -4.82 8.20 -8.60
N ALA A 57 -4.77 9.52 -8.62
CA ALA A 57 -3.87 10.30 -7.77
C ALA A 57 -4.39 10.41 -6.34
N THR A 58 -5.71 10.35 -6.13
CA THR A 58 -6.33 10.49 -4.81
C THR A 58 -7.26 9.32 -4.48
N TYR A 59 -7.35 9.00 -3.18
CA TYR A 59 -8.29 7.99 -2.70
C TYR A 59 -9.74 8.37 -2.99
N SER A 60 -10.09 9.65 -2.89
CA SER A 60 -11.46 10.12 -3.14
C SER A 60 -11.92 9.83 -4.56
N GLU A 61 -11.08 10.09 -5.56
CA GLU A 61 -11.39 9.79 -6.96
C GLU A 61 -11.51 8.28 -7.18
N ALA A 62 -10.58 7.50 -6.62
CA ALA A 62 -10.61 6.04 -6.72
C ALA A 62 -11.89 5.45 -6.10
N LEU A 63 -12.26 5.92 -4.90
CA LEU A 63 -13.45 5.46 -4.20
C LEU A 63 -14.75 5.87 -4.90
N GLU A 64 -14.79 7.08 -5.46
CA GLU A 64 -15.93 7.52 -6.26
C GLU A 64 -16.08 6.62 -7.49
N PHE A 65 -14.99 6.33 -8.19
CA PHE A 65 -15.00 5.42 -9.34
C PHE A 65 -15.47 4.01 -8.96
N SER A 66 -14.89 3.40 -7.92
CA SER A 66 -15.24 2.02 -7.53
C SER A 66 -16.72 1.87 -7.17
N ARG A 67 -17.34 2.90 -6.57
CA ARG A 67 -18.77 2.89 -6.21
C ARG A 67 -19.71 2.98 -7.41
N HIS A 68 -19.23 3.45 -8.55
CA HIS A 68 -20.04 3.62 -9.77
C HIS A 68 -19.71 2.60 -10.87
N THR A 69 -18.73 1.73 -10.64
CA THR A 69 -18.28 0.73 -11.61
C THR A 69 -18.65 -0.68 -11.13
N SER A 70 -19.52 -1.35 -11.87
CA SER A 70 -19.85 -2.77 -11.62
C SER A 70 -18.60 -3.64 -11.73
N GLY A 71 -18.48 -4.65 -10.87
CA GLY A 71 -17.32 -5.55 -10.86
C GLY A 71 -16.00 -4.90 -10.45
N ALA A 72 -16.02 -3.69 -9.88
CA ALA A 72 -14.85 -3.03 -9.31
C ALA A 72 -14.69 -3.35 -7.82
N GLU A 73 -13.44 -3.52 -7.37
CA GLU A 73 -13.08 -3.67 -5.96
C GLU A 73 -12.87 -2.32 -5.26
N GLU A 74 -12.76 -2.35 -3.93
CA GLU A 74 -12.37 -1.16 -3.16
C GLU A 74 -10.95 -0.71 -3.51
N PRO A 75 -10.64 0.60 -3.45
CA PRO A 75 -9.31 1.09 -3.81
C PRO A 75 -8.20 0.50 -2.94
N LEU A 76 -7.12 0.06 -3.60
CA LEU A 76 -5.85 -0.23 -2.95
C LEU A 76 -4.87 0.92 -3.15
N ALA A 77 -3.93 1.09 -2.22
CA ALA A 77 -2.83 2.03 -2.38
C ALA A 77 -1.59 1.28 -2.88
N LEU A 78 -1.09 1.66 -4.06
CA LEU A 78 0.26 1.32 -4.46
C LEU A 78 1.22 2.23 -3.69
N ILE A 79 2.10 1.63 -2.89
CA ILE A 79 3.07 2.35 -2.09
C ILE A 79 4.49 2.04 -2.53
N ARG A 80 5.37 3.02 -2.31
CA ARG A 80 6.81 2.83 -2.31
C ARG A 80 7.31 2.56 -0.90
N GLN A 81 8.25 1.64 -0.80
CA GLN A 81 9.04 1.41 0.39
C GLN A 81 10.50 1.54 -0.03
N MET A 82 11.19 2.56 0.46
CA MET A 82 12.62 2.73 0.23
C MET A 82 13.42 1.67 0.99
N GLU A 83 12.94 1.34 2.18
CA GLU A 83 13.43 0.28 3.05
C GLU A 83 12.22 -0.33 3.74
N TYR A 84 12.29 -1.61 4.09
CA TYR A 84 11.18 -2.30 4.73
C TYR A 84 11.64 -3.28 5.80
N ILE A 85 10.68 -3.71 6.61
CA ILE A 85 10.85 -4.79 7.58
C ILE A 85 10.25 -6.03 6.93
N ASP A 86 11.09 -7.03 6.70
CA ASP A 86 10.67 -8.35 6.30
C ASP A 86 10.45 -9.23 7.54
N GLU A 87 9.51 -10.18 7.44
CA GLU A 87 9.21 -11.15 8.48
C GLU A 87 9.15 -12.54 7.86
N PRO A 88 10.30 -13.17 7.56
CA PRO A 88 10.35 -14.49 6.93
C PRO A 88 9.69 -15.57 7.79
N GLU A 89 9.79 -15.44 9.11
CA GLU A 89 9.14 -16.30 10.10
C GLU A 89 8.45 -15.41 11.14
N PRO A 90 7.34 -15.87 11.77
CA PRO A 90 6.66 -15.10 12.80
C PRO A 90 7.62 -14.56 13.86
N GLU A 91 7.51 -13.26 14.15
CA GLU A 91 8.33 -12.51 15.11
C GLU A 91 9.82 -12.34 14.74
N GLN A 92 10.26 -12.85 13.58
CA GLN A 92 11.61 -12.66 13.06
C GLN A 92 11.65 -11.45 12.14
N TYR A 93 12.03 -10.28 12.66
CA TYR A 93 12.07 -9.05 11.87
C TYR A 93 13.44 -8.73 11.29
N VAL A 94 13.51 -8.50 9.98
CA VAL A 94 14.75 -8.20 9.25
C VAL A 94 14.65 -6.85 8.54
N HIS A 95 15.63 -5.97 8.74
CA HIS A 95 15.73 -4.71 7.98
C HIS A 95 16.25 -4.98 6.58
N VAL A 96 15.44 -4.68 5.57
CA VAL A 96 15.85 -4.73 4.16
C VAL A 96 15.99 -3.32 3.60
N ARG A 97 17.20 -3.00 3.14
CA ARG A 97 17.54 -1.71 2.52
C ARG A 97 17.47 -1.77 0.99
N GLN A 98 16.28 -2.04 0.50
CA GLN A 98 16.01 -2.12 -0.93
C GLN A 98 14.67 -1.46 -1.24
N VAL A 99 14.65 -0.70 -2.35
CA VAL A 99 13.41 -0.09 -2.85
C VAL A 99 12.50 -1.17 -3.41
N ARG A 100 11.22 -1.14 -3.03
CA ARG A 100 10.17 -1.95 -3.64
C ARG A 100 8.84 -1.19 -3.73
N ILE A 101 7.96 -1.69 -4.59
CA ILE A 101 6.56 -1.27 -4.67
C ILE A 101 5.66 -2.39 -4.15
N ALA A 102 4.61 -2.02 -3.42
CA ALA A 102 3.65 -2.97 -2.88
C ALA A 102 2.23 -2.38 -2.90
N GLU A 103 1.23 -3.23 -3.07
CA GLU A 103 -0.18 -2.84 -2.92
C GLU A 103 -0.66 -3.15 -1.51
N TRP A 104 -1.27 -2.14 -0.88
CA TRP A 104 -1.81 -2.23 0.47
C TRP A 104 -3.30 -1.85 0.51
N PRO A 105 -4.08 -2.47 1.40
CA PRO A 105 -5.33 -1.89 1.86
C PRO A 105 -5.10 -0.47 2.39
N VAL A 106 -5.95 0.47 2.00
CA VAL A 106 -5.76 1.90 2.30
C VAL A 106 -5.75 2.19 3.79
N GLU A 107 -6.40 1.37 4.61
CA GLU A 107 -6.45 1.48 6.07
C GLU A 107 -5.05 1.41 6.69
N LEU A 108 -4.13 0.68 6.05
CA LEU A 108 -2.75 0.56 6.50
C LEU A 108 -1.94 1.85 6.34
N LEU A 109 -2.43 2.82 5.57
CA LEU A 109 -1.83 4.16 5.48
C LEU A 109 -2.04 4.99 6.74
N HIS A 110 -2.93 4.58 7.66
CA HIS A 110 -3.03 5.19 9.00
C HIS A 110 -1.80 4.89 9.87
N ARG A 111 -1.01 3.86 9.51
CA ARG A 111 0.27 3.61 10.18
C ARG A 111 1.20 4.80 9.97
N PRO A 112 2.05 5.14 10.96
CA PRO A 112 3.01 6.22 10.81
C PRO A 112 3.88 6.03 9.55
N ARG A 113 3.99 7.10 8.76
CA ARG A 113 4.92 7.14 7.62
C ARG A 113 6.34 6.88 8.11
N ARG A 114 7.09 6.05 7.38
CA ARG A 114 8.48 5.72 7.72
C ARG A 114 9.33 6.98 7.77
N ASN A 115 10.22 7.05 8.75
CA ASN A 115 11.34 7.97 8.78
C ASN A 115 12.63 7.22 9.15
N GLU A 116 13.75 7.92 9.20
CA GLU A 116 15.08 7.37 9.49
C GLU A 116 15.15 6.61 10.83
N LYS A 117 14.26 6.91 11.78
CA LYS A 117 14.22 6.27 13.11
C LYS A 117 13.25 5.11 13.19
N THR A 118 12.27 5.00 12.28
CA THR A 118 11.18 4.00 12.37
C THR A 118 11.71 2.57 12.47
N ILE A 119 12.54 2.14 11.51
CA ILE A 119 13.07 0.77 11.49
C ILE A 119 14.15 0.56 12.57
N PRO A 120 15.15 1.46 12.75
CA PRO A 120 16.15 1.29 13.80
C PRO A 120 15.56 1.22 15.22
N HIS A 121 14.56 2.05 15.54
CA HIS A 121 13.91 1.99 16.84
C HIS A 121 13.12 0.70 17.03
N PHE A 122 12.43 0.22 15.99
CA PHE A 122 11.68 -1.03 16.05
C PHE A 122 12.59 -2.25 16.30
N LEU A 123 13.77 -2.27 15.67
CA LEU A 123 14.74 -3.37 15.80
C LEU A 123 15.72 -3.21 16.97
N SER A 124 15.64 -2.12 17.72
CA SER A 124 16.51 -1.86 18.86
C SER A 124 16.37 -2.96 19.93
N PRO A 125 17.46 -3.38 20.61
CA PRO A 125 17.34 -4.23 21.80
C PRO A 125 16.53 -3.58 22.92
N ASP A 126 16.47 -2.24 22.94
CA ASP A 126 15.69 -1.45 23.89
C ASP A 126 14.27 -1.13 23.38
N ALA A 127 13.85 -1.72 22.25
CA ALA A 127 12.51 -1.52 21.73
C ALA A 127 11.47 -1.99 22.76
N PRO A 128 10.38 -1.24 22.98
CA PRO A 128 9.38 -1.61 23.97
C PRO A 128 8.65 -2.89 23.53
N ALA A 129 8.11 -3.65 24.49
CA ALA A 129 7.42 -4.92 24.20
C ALA A 129 6.24 -4.75 23.23
N ASN A 130 5.57 -3.58 23.23
CA ASN A 130 4.47 -3.22 22.33
C ASN A 130 4.94 -2.54 21.02
N ARG A 131 6.21 -2.69 20.62
CA ARG A 131 6.79 -2.09 19.40
C ARG A 131 5.97 -2.30 18.13
N LEU A 132 5.28 -3.43 18.01
CA LEU A 132 4.45 -3.75 16.86
C LEU A 132 3.17 -2.91 16.83
N ASP A 133 2.54 -2.67 17.97
CA ASP A 133 1.36 -1.81 18.08
C ASP A 133 1.70 -0.35 17.82
N ILE A 134 2.88 0.09 18.27
CA ILE A 134 3.43 1.42 17.95
C ILE A 134 3.64 1.56 16.44
N LEU A 135 4.27 0.55 15.81
CA LEU A 135 4.51 0.53 14.37
C LEU A 135 3.21 0.52 13.55
N ARG A 136 2.16 -0.12 14.09
CA ARG A 136 0.82 -0.16 13.50
C ARG A 136 -0.01 1.10 13.80
N GLY A 137 0.51 2.04 14.59
CA GLY A 137 -0.21 3.26 14.97
C GLY A 137 -1.35 3.03 15.97
N ILE A 138 -1.38 1.89 16.65
CA ILE A 138 -2.40 1.49 17.63
C ILE A 138 -2.02 1.99 19.03
N ALA A 139 -0.73 2.09 19.31
CA ALA A 139 -0.18 2.56 20.59
C ALA A 139 0.88 3.66 20.38
N LYS A 140 1.32 4.27 21.49
CA LYS A 140 2.43 5.23 21.54
C LYS A 140 3.64 4.63 22.25
#